data_AF-A0A8H9BYN4-F1
#
_entry.id   AF-A0A8H9BYN4-F1
#
_cell.length_a   1.000
_cell.length_b   1.000
_cell.length_c   1.000
_cell.angle_alpha   90.00
_cell.angle_beta   90.00
_cell.angle_gamma   90.00
#
_symmetry.space_group_name_H-M   'P 1'
#
loop_
_entity.id
_entity.type
_entity.pdbx_description
1 polymer ?
#
loop_
_entity_poly.entity_id
_entity_poly.type
_entity_poly.pdbx_seq_one_letter_code
_entity_poly.pdbx_strand_id
1 'polypeptide(L)'
;MLPLEVKQLNRTPIDDDSNDEVLQSLILFYKGIAEEYCNKVFVEPYPFGVRKFIAESIKYGTSGNISSRSMGTVSYSFVTDLPKSTYRHLRPLRQLRW
;
A
#
# COMPACT_ATOMS: atom_id res chain seq x y z
N MET A 1 5.22 -9.26 -1.61
CA MET A 1 3.75 -9.24 -1.66
C MET A 1 3.35 -9.18 -3.10
N LEU A 2 2.44 -10.06 -3.52
CA LEU A 2 1.97 -10.10 -4.90
C LEU A 2 0.82 -9.09 -5.11
N PRO A 3 0.62 -8.54 -6.32
CA PRO A 3 -0.53 -7.71 -6.66
C PRO A 3 -1.86 -8.37 -6.31
N LEU A 4 -1.97 -9.69 -6.53
CA LEU A 4 -3.13 -10.50 -6.14
C LEU A 4 -3.49 -10.35 -4.65
N GLU A 5 -2.51 -10.34 -3.75
CA GLU A 5 -2.76 -10.18 -2.32
C GLU A 5 -3.31 -8.79 -1.98
N VAL A 6 -2.87 -7.75 -2.71
CA VAL A 6 -3.42 -6.39 -2.56
C VAL A 6 -4.87 -6.36 -3.04
N LYS A 7 -5.17 -7.00 -4.18
CA LYS A 7 -6.53 -7.07 -4.72
C LYS A 7 -7.49 -7.74 -3.74
N GLN A 8 -7.07 -8.87 -3.15
CA GLN A 8 -7.84 -9.59 -2.13
C GLN A 8 -8.11 -8.74 -0.89
N LEU A 9 -7.10 -8.01 -0.39
CA LEU A 9 -7.25 -7.16 0.80
C LEU A 9 -8.16 -5.95 0.55
N ASN A 10 -8.11 -5.38 -0.66
CA ASN A 10 -8.89 -4.20 -1.02
C ASN A 10 -10.26 -4.50 -1.65
N ARG A 11 -10.60 -5.78 -1.85
CA ARG A 11 -11.85 -6.23 -2.50
C ARG A 11 -12.02 -5.65 -3.91
N THR A 12 -10.91 -5.48 -4.64
CA THR A 12 -10.95 -5.11 -6.06
C THR A 12 -11.16 -6.36 -6.91
N PRO A 13 -11.70 -6.24 -8.14
CA PRO A 13 -11.84 -7.39 -9.04
C PRO A 13 -10.49 -8.07 -9.26
N ILE A 14 -10.47 -9.39 -9.07
CA ILE A 14 -9.26 -10.22 -9.17
C ILE A 14 -8.89 -10.47 -10.62
N ASP A 15 -9.90 -10.54 -11.51
CA ASP A 15 -9.77 -10.93 -12.91
C ASP A 15 -9.26 -9.81 -13.84
N ASP A 16 -9.04 -8.59 -13.32
CA ASP A 16 -8.48 -7.48 -14.09
C ASP A 16 -6.97 -7.38 -13.88
N ASP A 17 -6.20 -7.85 -14.85
CA ASP A 17 -4.73 -7.82 -14.85
C ASP A 17 -4.14 -6.52 -15.44
N SER A 18 -4.98 -5.62 -15.95
CA SER A 18 -4.54 -4.41 -16.66
C SER A 18 -3.67 -3.46 -15.82
N ASN A 19 -3.77 -3.55 -14.49
CA ASN A 19 -3.13 -2.64 -13.55
C ASN A 19 -2.03 -3.31 -12.70
N ASP A 20 -1.66 -4.55 -13.00
CA ASP A 20 -0.77 -5.33 -12.14
C ASP A 20 0.66 -4.78 -12.09
N GLU A 21 1.17 -4.27 -13.21
CA GLU A 21 2.48 -3.59 -13.26
C GLU A 21 2.48 -2.33 -12.37
N VAL A 22 1.39 -1.56 -12.40
CA VAL A 22 1.23 -0.35 -11.58
C VAL A 22 1.15 -0.72 -10.11
N LEU A 23 0.36 -1.74 -9.76
CA LEU A 23 0.28 -2.25 -8.39
C LEU A 23 1.63 -2.76 -7.89
N GLN A 24 2.41 -3.44 -8.74
CA GLN A 24 3.75 -3.90 -8.39
C GLN A 24 4.69 -2.72 -8.09
N SER A 25 4.66 -1.68 -8.91
CA SER A 25 5.45 -0.46 -8.67
C SER A 25 5.06 0.23 -7.35
N LEU A 26 3.77 0.29 -7.03
CA LEU A 26 3.27 0.87 -5.78
C LEU A 26 3.67 0.04 -4.56
N ILE A 27 3.63 -1.29 -4.67
CA ILE A 27 4.06 -2.19 -3.59
C ILE A 27 5.53 -1.92 -3.25
N LEU A 28 6.40 -1.77 -4.26
CA LEU A 28 7.81 -1.46 -4.05
C LEU A 28 8.02 -0.08 -3.41
N PHE A 29 7.25 0.91 -3.84
CA PHE A 29 7.31 2.26 -3.26
C PHE A 29 6.88 2.27 -1.78
N TYR A 30 5.72 1.70 -1.46
CA TYR A 30 5.22 1.67 -0.08
C TYR A 30 6.04 0.73 0.82
N LYS A 31 6.70 -0.28 0.24
CA LYS A 31 7.71 -1.07 0.96
C LYS A 31 8.85 -0.16 1.44
N GLY A 32 9.43 0.67 0.56
CA GLY A 32 10.50 1.58 0.93
C GLY A 32 10.12 2.49 2.11
N ILE A 33 8.92 3.08 2.06
CA ILE A 33 8.37 3.89 3.15
C ILE A 33 8.24 3.09 4.46
N ALA A 34 7.76 1.84 4.38
CA ALA A 34 7.62 0.99 5.55
C ALA A 34 8.98 0.60 6.18
N GLU A 35 10.00 0.37 5.35
CA GLU A 35 11.37 0.05 5.78
C GLU A 35 12.04 1.25 6.45
N GLU A 36 11.92 2.44 5.85
CA GLU A 36 12.39 3.70 6.44
C GLU A 36 11.70 3.99 7.78
N TYR A 37 10.39 3.81 7.85
CA TYR A 37 9.64 4.05 9.09
C TYR A 37 10.00 3.05 10.20
N CYS A 38 10.20 1.77 9.85
CA CYS A 38 10.53 0.73 10.83
C CYS A 38 12.02 0.64 11.15
N ASN A 39 12.89 1.30 10.38
CA ASN A 39 14.35 1.12 10.37
C ASN A 39 14.77 -0.34 10.19
N LYS A 40 14.00 -1.11 9.40
CA LYS A 40 14.22 -2.55 9.22
C LYS A 40 13.94 -2.93 7.78
N VAL A 41 14.78 -3.78 7.21
CA VAL A 41 14.54 -4.38 5.90
C VAL A 41 13.54 -5.53 6.05
N PHE A 42 12.50 -5.53 5.23
CA PHE A 42 11.52 -6.61 5.19
C PHE A 42 11.80 -7.51 3.97
N VAL A 43 12.18 -8.76 4.27
CA VAL A 43 12.29 -9.83 3.27
C VAL A 43 10.97 -10.61 3.24
N GLU A 44 10.60 -11.12 2.08
CA GLU A 44 9.40 -11.97 1.97
C GLU A 44 9.54 -13.24 2.83
N PRO A 45 8.46 -13.68 3.51
CA PRO A 45 7.12 -13.13 3.51
C PRO A 45 6.96 -11.91 4.44
N TYR A 46 6.24 -10.88 3.97
CA TYR A 46 6.03 -9.66 4.76
C TYR A 46 5.11 -9.91 5.96
N PRO A 47 5.41 -9.32 7.14
CA PRO A 47 4.51 -9.36 8.28
C PRO A 47 3.13 -8.80 7.92
N PHE A 48 2.09 -9.32 8.58
CA PHE A 48 0.71 -8.90 8.33
C PHE A 48 0.50 -7.38 8.45
N GLY A 49 1.16 -6.73 9.43
CA GLY A 49 1.09 -5.28 9.61
C GLY A 49 1.61 -4.49 8.40
N VAL A 50 2.69 -4.97 7.76
CA VAL A 50 3.27 -4.35 6.56
C VAL A 50 2.36 -4.57 5.36
N ARG A 51 1.83 -5.79 5.19
CA ARG A 51 0.86 -6.09 4.12
C ARG A 51 -0.39 -5.22 4.20
N LYS A 52 -0.92 -5.05 5.41
CA LYS A 52 -2.09 -4.19 5.66
C LYS A 52 -1.78 -2.71 5.40
N PHE A 53 -0.61 -2.23 5.81
CA PHE A 53 -0.15 -0.87 5.53
C PHE A 53 -0.08 -0.60 4.02
N ILE A 54 0.55 -1.49 3.25
CA ILE A 54 0.67 -1.34 1.79
C ILE A 54 -0.72 -1.33 1.14
N ALA A 55 -1.59 -2.28 1.49
CA ALA A 55 -2.94 -2.35 0.92
C ALA A 55 -3.77 -1.09 1.21
N GLU A 56 -3.74 -0.61 2.45
CA GLU A 56 -4.47 0.59 2.86
C GLU A 56 -3.91 1.87 2.23
N SER A 57 -2.59 1.93 2.02
CA SER A 57 -1.92 3.04 1.33
C SER A 57 -2.32 3.11 -0.15
N ILE A 58 -2.36 1.96 -0.83
CA ILE A 58 -2.83 1.85 -2.21
C ILE A 58 -4.30 2.25 -2.30
N LYS A 59 -5.14 1.75 -1.39
CA LYS A 59 -6.57 2.11 -1.33
C LYS A 59 -6.76 3.62 -1.16
N TYR A 60 -5.96 4.24 -0.28
CA TYR A 60 -6.01 5.69 -0.08
C TYR A 60 -5.57 6.47 -1.31
N GLY A 61 -4.51 6.06 -2.01
CA GLY A 61 -4.10 6.67 -3.28
C GLY A 61 -5.14 6.55 -4.39
N THR A 62 -6.03 5.56 -4.28
CA THR A 62 -7.15 5.35 -5.19
C THR A 62 -8.39 6.16 -4.81
N SER A 63 -8.70 6.28 -3.51
CA SER A 63 -9.90 6.95 -3.00
C SER A 63 -9.68 8.38 -2.50
N GLY A 64 -8.45 8.87 -2.37
CA GLY A 64 -8.16 10.17 -1.74
C GLY A 64 -8.60 11.38 -2.57
N ASN A 65 -8.82 11.21 -3.87
CA ASN A 65 -9.16 12.29 -4.81
C ASN A 65 -10.65 12.27 -5.22
N ILE A 66 -11.55 12.16 -4.23
CA ILE A 66 -13.00 11.97 -4.42
C ILE A 66 -13.70 13.18 -5.07
N SER A 67 -13.11 14.38 -5.09
CA SER A 67 -13.83 15.56 -5.60
C SER A 67 -14.11 15.55 -7.10
N SER A 68 -13.48 14.69 -7.91
CA SER A 68 -13.56 14.85 -9.39
C SER A 68 -13.54 13.57 -10.23
N ARG A 69 -14.03 12.41 -9.75
CA ARG A 69 -14.02 11.17 -10.57
C ARG A 69 -15.39 10.63 -10.92
N SER A 70 -15.69 10.66 -12.22
CA SER A 70 -16.69 9.81 -12.86
C SER A 70 -16.24 8.33 -12.81
N MET A 71 -17.22 7.43 -12.69
CA MET A 71 -17.08 5.99 -12.42
C MET A 71 -16.26 5.14 -13.43
N GLY A 72 -15.56 5.73 -14.41
CA GLY A 72 -15.02 5.02 -15.56
C GLY A 72 -13.57 4.54 -15.48
N THR A 73 -12.71 5.12 -14.63
CA THR A 73 -11.29 4.71 -14.59
C THR A 73 -10.66 4.96 -13.22
N VAL A 74 -10.13 3.91 -12.61
CA VAL A 74 -9.39 3.96 -11.34
C VAL A 74 -7.96 4.40 -11.64
N SER A 75 -7.64 5.69 -11.53
CA SER A 75 -6.25 6.13 -11.71
C SER A 75 -5.48 6.05 -10.38
N TYR A 76 -4.47 5.19 -10.37
CA TYR A 76 -3.55 5.00 -9.26
C TYR A 76 -2.56 6.17 -9.17
N SER A 77 -2.24 6.61 -7.96
CA SER A 77 -1.28 7.70 -7.72
C SER A 77 -0.34 7.36 -6.57
N PHE A 78 0.89 7.86 -6.65
CA PHE A 78 1.89 7.75 -5.58
C PHE A 78 1.58 8.83 -4.54
N VAL A 79 1.03 8.44 -3.39
CA VAL A 79 0.71 9.37 -2.30
C VAL A 79 1.80 9.30 -1.24
N THR A 80 2.46 10.42 -1.01
CA THR A 80 3.50 10.58 0.04
C THR A 80 2.88 10.95 1.40
N ASP A 81 1.80 11.73 1.40
CA ASP A 81 1.08 12.14 2.60
C ASP A 81 0.00 11.13 2.99
N LEU A 82 0.44 10.08 3.69
CA LEU A 82 -0.44 9.06 4.24
C LEU A 82 -0.98 9.48 5.62
N PRO A 83 -2.25 9.20 5.94
CA PRO A 83 -2.79 9.53 7.25
C PRO A 83 -2.08 8.76 8.36
N LYS A 84 -1.94 9.40 9.54
CA LYS A 84 -1.27 8.82 10.71
C LYS A 84 -1.88 7.48 11.17
N SER A 85 -3.13 7.22 10.82
CA SER A 85 -3.82 5.95 11.11
C SER A 85 -3.17 4.75 10.43
N THR A 86 -2.71 4.89 9.18
CA THR A 86 -2.11 3.80 8.40
C THR A 86 -0.81 3.32 9.06
N TYR A 87 0.00 4.26 9.55
CA TYR A 87 1.24 3.97 10.29
C TYR A 87 1.02 3.24 11.61
N ARG A 88 -0.21 3.19 12.14
CA ARG A 88 -0.53 2.43 13.36
C ARG A 88 -0.25 0.94 13.19
N HIS A 89 -0.37 0.42 11.98
CA HIS A 89 -0.05 -0.98 11.66
C HIS A 89 1.45 -1.29 11.69
N LEU A 90 2.30 -0.27 11.47
CA LEU A 90 3.75 -0.41 11.48
C LEU A 90 4.37 -0.18 12.87
N ARG A 91 3.66 0.50 13.78
CA ARG A 91 4.13 0.81 15.14
C ARG A 91 4.75 -0.37 15.89
N PRO A 92 4.16 -1.58 15.91
CA PRO A 92 4.73 -2.71 16.65
C PRO A 92 6.06 -3.21 16.10
N LEU A 93 6.34 -2.94 14.82
CA LEU A 93 7.52 -3.41 14.10
C LEU A 93 8.66 -2.38 14.11
N ARG A 94 8.39 -1.18 14.63
CA ARG A 94 9.34 -0.06 14.61
C ARG A 94 10.46 -0.29 15.62
N GLN A 95 11.69 -0.32 15.14
CA GLN A 95 12.88 -0.32 16.00
C GLN A 95 13.27 1.12 16.37
N LEU A 96 13.57 1.33 17.64
CA LEU A 96 14.13 2.60 18.12
C LEU A 96 15.59 2.67 17.64
N ARG A 97 15.96 3.78 17.01
CA ARG A 97 17.38 4.15 16.87
C ARG A 97 17.78 4.92 18.12
N TRP A 98 18.84 4.46 18.77
CA TRP A 98 19.57 5.22 19.79
C TRP A 98 20.69 6.01 19.13
#